data_AF-A0A1T5I5P8-F1
#
_entry.id   AF-A0A1T5I5P8-F1
#
_cell.length_a   1.000
_cell.length_b   1.000
_cell.length_c   1.000
_cell.angle_alpha   90.00
_cell.angle_beta   90.00
_cell.angle_gamma   90.00
#
_symmetry.space_group_name_H-M   'P 1'
#
loop_
_entity.id
_entity.type
_entity.pdbx_description
1 polymer ?
#
loop_
_entity_poly.entity_id
_entity_poly.type
_entity_poly.pdbx_seq_one_letter_code
_entity_poly.pdbx_strand_id
1 'polypeptide(L)'
;MCYKLPIKQVTSWINVLTSTNIPIKSVALLINNSPVQNLFIEQFSHLNIKTYQLIKEADPNQLLKQILNSDCNILMVDRSSYPLLRQVMSADTQHNIIIALTQESWMPDWTWTFTQCHFLSQQDLP
;
A
#
# COMPACT_ATOMS: atom_id res chain seq x y z
N MET A 1 14.59 -2.74 -18.12
CA MET A 1 14.34 -1.40 -17.57
C MET A 1 14.36 -1.50 -16.05
N CYS A 2 15.40 -0.99 -15.40
CA CYS A 2 15.50 -0.96 -13.94
C CYS A 2 14.62 0.17 -13.41
N TYR A 3 13.48 -0.17 -12.80
CA TYR A 3 12.62 0.79 -12.11
C TYR A 3 13.30 1.24 -10.81
N LYS A 4 14.17 2.25 -10.90
CA LYS A 4 14.50 3.09 -9.74
C LYS A 4 13.30 4.01 -9.54
N LEU A 5 12.33 3.64 -8.70
CA LEU A 5 11.54 4.69 -8.04
C LEU A 5 12.57 5.55 -7.29
N PRO A 6 12.72 6.84 -7.62
CA PRO A 6 13.69 7.68 -6.91
C PRO A 6 13.30 7.71 -5.43
N ILE A 7 14.28 7.77 -4.52
CA ILE A 7 14.07 7.94 -3.07
C ILE A 7 13.04 9.07 -2.80
N LYS A 8 13.07 10.12 -3.63
CA LYS A 8 12.10 11.23 -3.61
C LYS A 8 10.64 10.76 -3.67
N GLN A 9 10.33 9.77 -4.48
CA GLN A 9 8.96 9.28 -4.65
C GLN A 9 8.48 8.50 -3.41
N VAL A 10 9.36 7.76 -2.74
CA VAL A 10 9.07 7.10 -1.46
C VAL A 10 8.78 8.15 -0.38
N THR A 11 9.61 9.18 -0.29
CA THR A 11 9.41 10.29 0.66
C THR A 11 8.12 11.06 0.38
N SER A 12 7.80 11.36 -0.88
CA SER A 12 6.54 12.04 -1.24
C SER A 12 5.33 11.23 -0.80
N TRP A 13 5.34 9.91 -1.03
CA TRP A 13 4.26 9.04 -0.55
C TRP A 13 4.10 9.09 0.96
N ILE A 14 5.21 9.00 1.70
CA ILE A 14 5.16 9.04 3.16
C ILE A 14 4.62 10.37 3.65
N ASN A 15 5.04 11.49 3.06
CA ASN A 15 4.54 12.82 3.39
C ASN A 15 3.03 12.94 3.13
N VAL A 16 2.54 12.43 2.00
CA VAL A 16 1.10 12.42 1.70
C VAL A 16 0.37 11.60 2.75
N LEU A 17 0.81 10.37 3.03
CA LEU A 17 0.17 9.47 3.99
C LEU A 17 0.16 10.06 5.42
N THR A 18 1.25 10.68 5.86
CA THR A 18 1.35 11.30 7.19
C THR A 18 0.64 12.65 7.28
N SER A 19 0.39 13.32 6.15
CA SER A 19 -0.41 14.54 6.09
C SER A 19 -1.92 14.28 6.11
N THR A 20 -2.35 13.03 5.89
CA THR A 20 -3.76 12.68 6.02
C THR A 20 -4.19 12.81 7.49
N ASN A 21 -5.45 13.21 7.72
CA ASN A 21 -6.02 13.26 9.08
C ASN A 21 -6.25 11.87 9.70
N ILE A 22 -5.82 10.80 9.02
CA ILE A 22 -6.03 9.42 9.44
C ILE A 22 -4.74 8.92 10.08
N PRO A 23 -4.75 8.55 11.38
CA PRO A 23 -3.55 8.06 12.05
C PRO A 23 -3.10 6.73 11.42
N ILE A 24 -1.81 6.64 11.06
CA ILE A 24 -1.23 5.43 10.48
C ILE A 24 -1.02 4.41 11.59
N LYS A 25 -1.73 3.28 11.53
CA LYS A 25 -1.59 2.19 12.49
C LYS A 25 -0.54 1.18 12.04
N SER A 26 -0.75 0.64 10.85
CA SER A 26 0.19 -0.24 10.19
C SER A 26 -0.01 -0.22 8.67
N VAL A 27 1.04 -0.58 7.95
CA VAL A 27 1.13 -0.45 6.50
C VAL A 27 1.41 -1.81 5.87
N ALA A 28 0.57 -2.23 4.94
CA ALA A 28 0.81 -3.39 4.09
C ALA A 28 1.46 -2.98 2.77
N LEU A 29 2.58 -3.62 2.43
CA LEU A 29 3.38 -3.36 1.24
C LEU A 29 3.20 -4.50 0.24
N LEU A 30 2.23 -4.32 -0.65
CA LEU A 30 1.99 -5.15 -1.84
C LEU A 30 2.83 -4.62 -3.01
N ILE A 31 4.15 -4.63 -2.81
CA ILE A 31 5.15 -4.13 -3.77
C ILE A 31 6.10 -5.28 -4.08
N ASN A 32 6.14 -5.68 -5.35
CA ASN A 32 6.93 -6.80 -5.84
C ASN A 32 8.40 -6.41 -6.14
N ASN A 33 8.65 -5.10 -6.27
CA ASN A 33 10.00 -4.53 -6.41
C ASN A 33 10.68 -4.43 -5.03
N SER A 34 11.48 -5.45 -4.69
CA SER A 34 12.17 -5.56 -3.39
C SER A 34 13.01 -4.33 -3.00
N PRO A 35 13.84 -3.73 -3.89
CA PRO A 35 14.53 -2.47 -3.57
C PRO A 35 13.60 -1.34 -3.12
N VAL A 36 12.45 -1.18 -3.77
CA VAL A 36 11.48 -0.12 -3.43
C VAL A 36 10.75 -0.46 -2.14
N GLN A 37 10.36 -1.73 -1.97
CA GLN A 37 9.72 -2.22 -0.76
C GLN A 37 10.62 -2.00 0.48
N ASN A 38 11.92 -2.29 0.37
CA ASN A 38 12.89 -2.08 1.45
C ASN A 38 13.01 -0.60 1.85
N LEU A 39 12.99 0.32 0.88
CA LEU A 39 13.00 1.76 1.17
C LEU A 39 11.74 2.18 1.94
N PHE A 40 10.57 1.66 1.58
CA PHE A 40 9.35 1.92 2.36
C PHE A 40 9.45 1.36 3.78
N ILE A 41 9.93 0.13 3.94
CA ILE A 41 10.11 -0.50 5.27
C ILE A 41 11.03 0.34 6.14
N GLU A 42 12.19 0.73 5.62
CA GLU A 42 13.17 1.55 6.34
C GLU A 42 12.54 2.87 6.82
N GLN A 43 11.86 3.58 5.93
CA GLN A 43 11.27 4.88 6.27
C GLN A 43 10.08 4.76 7.24
N PHE A 44 9.22 3.74 7.10
CA PHE A 44 8.15 3.51 8.08
C PHE A 44 8.70 3.06 9.44
N SER A 45 9.78 2.29 9.46
CA SER A 45 10.48 1.91 10.68
C SER A 45 11.01 3.13 11.44
N HIS A 46 11.59 4.11 10.74
CA HIS A 46 12.00 5.39 11.33
C HIS A 46 10.84 6.18 11.96
N LEU A 47 9.62 5.96 11.50
CA LEU A 47 8.40 6.55 12.04
C LEU A 47 7.71 5.66 13.09
N ASN A 48 8.34 4.55 13.52
CA ASN A 48 7.76 3.52 14.39
C ASN A 48 6.45 2.91 13.86
N ILE A 49 6.26 2.89 12.54
CA ILE A 49 5.08 2.31 11.88
C ILE A 49 5.37 0.87 11.50
N LYS A 50 4.50 -0.04 11.93
CA LYS A 50 4.63 -1.47 11.61
C LYS A 50 4.31 -1.72 10.14
N THR A 51 5.14 -2.51 9.48
CA THR A 51 4.95 -2.90 8.07
C THR A 51 4.70 -4.39 7.91
N TYR A 52 3.83 -4.74 6.95
CA TYR A 52 3.54 -6.11 6.52
C TYR A 52 3.92 -6.25 5.06
N GLN A 53 4.75 -7.23 4.72
CA GLN A 53 5.36 -7.31 3.38
C GLN A 53 4.86 -8.52 2.59
N LEU A 54 4.67 -8.31 1.28
CA LEU A 54 4.52 -9.41 0.33
C LEU A 54 5.86 -10.13 0.18
N ILE A 55 5.99 -11.31 0.78
CA ILE A 55 7.14 -12.20 0.59
C ILE A 55 6.82 -13.09 -0.62
N LYS A 56 7.62 -13.00 -1.69
CA LYS A 56 7.42 -13.74 -2.96
C LYS A 56 7.23 -15.26 -2.79
N GLU A 57 7.78 -15.83 -1.72
CA GLU A 57 7.77 -17.27 -1.43
C GLU A 57 6.69 -17.67 -0.42
N ALA A 58 5.99 -16.70 0.19
CA ALA A 58 4.94 -16.97 1.16
C ALA A 58 3.57 -17.12 0.46
N ASP A 59 2.72 -17.98 1.03
CA ASP A 59 1.33 -18.12 0.61
C ASP A 59 0.63 -16.75 0.69
N PRO A 60 0.09 -16.20 -0.41
CA PRO A 60 -0.66 -14.94 -0.40
C PRO A 60 -1.79 -14.94 0.63
N ASN A 61 -2.36 -16.11 0.95
CA ASN A 61 -3.39 -16.26 1.98
C ASN A 61 -2.87 -15.97 3.39
N GLN A 62 -1.59 -16.20 3.66
CA GLN A 62 -0.99 -15.88 4.95
C GLN A 62 -0.82 -14.38 5.14
N LEU A 63 -0.41 -13.67 4.08
CA LEU A 63 -0.36 -12.20 4.08
C LEU A 63 -1.77 -11.62 4.23
N LEU A 64 -2.74 -12.14 3.47
CA LEU A 64 -4.16 -11.79 3.62
C LEU A 64 -4.62 -11.92 5.07
N LYS A 65 -4.36 -13.07 5.71
CA LYS A 65 -4.68 -13.26 7.13
C LYS A 65 -3.98 -12.27 8.05
N GLN A 66 -2.73 -11.92 7.79
CA GLN A 66 -2.01 -10.92 8.58
C GLN A 66 -2.63 -9.54 8.43
N ILE A 67 -2.97 -9.12 7.21
CA ILE A 67 -3.61 -7.84 6.93
C ILE A 67 -4.99 -7.77 7.59
N LEU A 68 -5.83 -8.80 7.37
CA LEU A 68 -7.20 -8.85 7.88
C LEU A 68 -7.28 -8.96 9.41
N ASN A 69 -6.32 -9.66 10.04
CA ASN A 69 -6.25 -9.79 11.50
C ASN A 69 -5.43 -8.67 12.18
N SER A 70 -4.94 -7.70 11.40
CA SER A 70 -4.21 -6.55 11.91
C SER A 70 -5.07 -5.29 11.87
N ASP A 71 -4.56 -4.24 12.51
CA ASP A 71 -5.10 -2.91 12.44
C ASP A 71 -4.63 -2.13 11.19
N CYS A 72 -4.19 -2.85 10.14
CA CYS A 72 -3.70 -2.28 8.90
C CYS A 72 -4.75 -1.39 8.25
N ASN A 73 -4.40 -0.12 8.09
CA ASN A 73 -5.26 0.90 7.50
C ASN A 73 -4.61 1.60 6.30
N ILE A 74 -3.43 1.13 5.88
CA ILE A 74 -2.76 1.59 4.66
C ILE A 74 -2.26 0.40 3.85
N LEU A 75 -2.61 0.36 2.57
CA LEU A 75 -2.10 -0.59 1.58
C LEU A 75 -1.30 0.20 0.54
N MET A 76 0.00 -0.05 0.43
CA MET A 76 0.81 0.44 -0.69
C MET A 76 0.95 -0.65 -1.74
N VAL A 77 0.56 -0.35 -2.96
CA VAL A 77 0.34 -1.37 -3.98
C VAL A 77 1.03 -0.97 -5.29
N ASP A 78 1.73 -1.93 -5.90
CA ASP A 78 2.21 -1.82 -7.27
C ASP A 78 1.26 -2.52 -8.25
N ARG A 79 1.38 -2.20 -9.56
CA ARG A 79 0.47 -2.74 -10.58
C ARG A 79 0.46 -4.26 -10.62
N SER A 80 1.60 -4.90 -10.32
CA SER A 80 1.70 -6.37 -10.34
C SER A 80 0.88 -7.04 -9.23
N SER A 81 0.54 -6.31 -8.17
CA SER A 81 -0.16 -6.84 -7.00
C SER A 81 -1.67 -6.58 -7.00
N TYR A 82 -2.23 -6.03 -8.09
CA TYR A 82 -3.67 -5.73 -8.18
C TYR A 82 -4.60 -6.94 -8.06
N PRO A 83 -4.29 -8.11 -8.64
CA PRO A 83 -5.12 -9.29 -8.41
C PRO A 83 -5.21 -9.65 -6.93
N LEU A 84 -4.09 -9.56 -6.21
CA LEU A 84 -4.05 -9.82 -4.77
C LEU A 84 -4.79 -8.73 -3.99
N LEU A 85 -4.61 -7.46 -4.34
CA LEU A 85 -5.36 -6.36 -3.73
C LEU A 85 -6.87 -6.60 -3.83
N ARG A 86 -7.39 -6.97 -5.01
CA ARG A 86 -8.82 -7.25 -5.17
C ARG A 86 -9.29 -8.39 -4.27
N GLN A 87 -8.46 -9.41 -4.03
CA GLN A 87 -8.76 -10.48 -3.07
C GLN A 87 -8.80 -9.97 -1.63
N VAL A 88 -7.87 -9.10 -1.23
CA VAL A 88 -7.86 -8.43 0.10
C VAL A 88 -9.14 -7.63 0.29
N MET A 89 -9.52 -6.85 -0.72
CA MET A 89 -10.64 -5.91 -0.65
C MET A 89 -12.02 -6.58 -0.72
N SER A 90 -12.10 -7.78 -1.29
CA SER A 90 -13.35 -8.55 -1.36
C SER A 90 -13.72 -9.20 -0.02
N ALA A 91 -12.81 -9.19 0.96
CA ALA A 91 -13.14 -9.57 2.33
C ALA A 91 -13.81 -8.37 3.00
N ASP A 92 -15.12 -8.48 3.28
CA ASP A 92 -16.07 -7.47 3.80
C ASP A 92 -15.69 -6.72 5.11
N THR A 93 -14.43 -6.75 5.56
CA THR A 93 -14.08 -6.45 6.94
C THR A 93 -13.32 -5.14 7.17
N GLN A 94 -12.90 -4.41 6.14
CA GLN A 94 -12.02 -3.25 6.37
C GLN A 94 -12.59 -1.94 5.82
N HIS A 95 -13.18 -1.15 6.72
CA HIS A 95 -13.60 0.23 6.47
C HIS A 95 -12.44 1.19 6.78
N ASN A 96 -12.34 2.29 6.03
CA ASN A 96 -11.34 3.36 6.23
C ASN A 96 -9.88 2.94 5.95
N ILE A 97 -9.66 2.10 4.94
CA ILE A 97 -8.31 1.83 4.45
C ILE A 97 -7.92 2.85 3.39
N ILE A 98 -6.71 3.37 3.48
CA ILE A 98 -6.04 4.12 2.42
C ILE A 98 -5.31 3.14 1.50
N ILE A 99 -5.55 3.22 0.19
CA ILE A 99 -4.88 2.38 -0.81
C ILE A 99 -4.06 3.29 -1.72
N ALA A 100 -2.74 3.27 -1.57
CA ALA A 100 -1.81 4.02 -2.39
C ALA A 100 -1.37 3.20 -3.62
N LEU A 101 -1.85 3.58 -4.80
CA LEU A 101 -1.46 3.03 -6.09
C LEU A 101 -0.17 3.71 -6.56
N THR A 102 0.97 3.12 -6.20
CA THR A 102 2.30 3.74 -6.34
C THR A 102 2.76 3.98 -7.78
N GLN A 103 2.11 3.37 -8.77
CA GLN A 103 2.51 3.37 -10.19
C GLN A 103 1.47 3.99 -11.13
N GLU A 104 0.26 4.27 -10.67
CA GLU A 104 -0.80 4.80 -11.54
C GLU A 104 -0.82 6.31 -11.49
N SER A 105 -0.83 6.92 -12.67
CA SER A 105 -0.99 8.36 -12.78
C SER A 105 -2.41 8.82 -12.49
N TRP A 106 -3.42 7.98 -12.73
CA TRP A 106 -4.83 8.28 -12.45
C TRP A 106 -5.51 7.10 -11.77
N MET A 107 -6.65 7.36 -11.13
CA MET A 107 -7.46 6.32 -10.51
C MET A 107 -8.02 5.36 -11.57
N PRO A 108 -7.74 4.05 -11.51
CA PRO A 108 -8.34 3.09 -12.43
C PRO A 108 -9.84 2.90 -12.15
N ASP A 109 -10.67 2.72 -13.19
CA ASP A 109 -12.14 2.59 -13.05
C ASP A 109 -12.59 1.49 -12.07
N TRP A 110 -11.83 0.40 -11.99
CA TRP A 110 -12.17 -0.71 -11.10
C TRP A 110 -12.12 -0.34 -9.60
N THR A 111 -11.44 0.76 -9.25
CA THR A 111 -11.40 1.26 -7.87
C THR A 111 -12.76 1.76 -7.39
N TRP A 112 -13.63 2.21 -8.32
CA TRP A 112 -14.96 2.73 -8.01
C TRP A 112 -15.90 1.66 -7.45
N THR A 113 -15.61 0.39 -7.67
CA THR A 113 -16.33 -0.74 -7.07
C THR A 113 -16.13 -0.83 -5.56
N PHE A 114 -15.10 -0.19 -5.00
CA PHE A 114 -14.70 -0.31 -3.60
C PHE A 114 -14.85 1.02 -2.85
N THR A 115 -16.10 1.46 -2.67
CA THR A 115 -16.44 2.76 -2.07
C THR A 115 -16.05 2.89 -0.59
N GLN A 116 -15.78 1.77 0.09
CA GLN A 116 -15.35 1.72 1.48
C GLN A 116 -13.85 2.05 1.69
N CYS A 117 -13.10 2.18 0.60
CA CYS A 117 -11.66 2.45 0.62
C CYS A 117 -11.34 3.83 0.03
N HIS A 118 -10.30 4.46 0.56
CA HIS A 118 -9.79 5.72 0.06
C HIS A 118 -8.58 5.46 -0.82
N PHE A 119 -8.74 5.57 -2.13
CA PHE A 119 -7.64 5.35 -3.07
C PHE A 119 -6.85 6.64 -3.32
N LEU A 120 -5.54 6.48 -3.41
CA LEU A 120 -4.58 7.51 -3.81
C LEU A 120 -3.79 7.02 -5.01
N SER A 121 -3.40 7.94 -5.88
CA SER A 121 -2.61 7.71 -7.09
C SER A 121 -1.43 8.68 -7.14
N GLN A 122 -0.57 8.59 -8.16
CA GLN A 122 0.55 9.51 -8.29
C GLN A 122 0.12 10.98 -8.50
N GLN A 123 -1.11 11.24 -8.95
CA GLN A 123 -1.66 12.59 -9.04
C GLN A 123 -1.83 13.28 -7.68
N ASP A 124 -1.91 12.48 -6.60
CA ASP A 124 -2.06 12.97 -5.24
C ASP A 124 -0.71 13.31 -4.58
N LEU A 125 0.40 13.06 -5.29
CA LEU A 125 1.74 13.46 -4.86
C LEU A 125 2.02 14.93 -5.22
N PRO A 126 2.67 15.69 -4.33
CA PRO A 126 3.13 17.05 -4.61
C PRO A 126 4.33 17.11 -5.56
#